data_AF-A0A8T2WBR0-F1
#
_entry.id   AF-A0A8T2WBR0-F1
#
_cell.length_a   1.000
_cell.length_b   1.000
_cell.length_c   1.000
_cell.angle_alpha   90.00
_cell.angle_beta   90.00
_cell.angle_gamma   90.00
#
_symmetry.space_group_name_H-M   'P 1'
#
loop_
_entity.id
_entity.type
_entity.pdbx_description
1 polymer ?
#
loop_
_entity_poly.entity_id
_entity_poly.type
_entity_poly.pdbx_seq_one_letter_code
_entity_poly.pdbx_strand_id
1 'polypeptide(L)'
;MSSSIVYCVFSLHDMAYSEIFSLWAESPRKLGGLGYTTGDDGEVLEIIGFGLLVFQLLLYPCVERILGPITVGRIAGVISIPLLASYPFIAMLSGLGLSVVISLASTIKSFLSESIATCLFILQNNAVDRNQRGAANGIAMTAVSLFKAVGPAGGGSLLSWALKGQNAASLPDRIFYNFPIDMNQPDLLMS
;
A
#
# COMPACT_ATOMS: atom_id res chain seq x y z
N MET A 1 15.87 -9.26 18.06
CA MET A 1 15.77 -10.31 17.02
C MET A 1 14.33 -10.61 16.59
N SER A 2 13.33 -10.68 17.49
CA SER A 2 11.92 -10.92 17.11
C SER A 2 11.30 -9.84 16.22
N SER A 3 11.69 -8.57 16.36
CA SER A 3 11.17 -7.45 15.56
C SER A 3 11.60 -7.49 14.08
N SER A 4 12.68 -8.19 13.73
CA SER A 4 13.18 -8.27 12.35
C SER A 4 12.26 -9.08 11.45
N ILE A 5 11.66 -10.16 11.96
CA ILE A 5 10.69 -10.97 11.20
C ILE A 5 9.42 -10.16 10.91
N VAL A 6 8.92 -9.43 11.92
CA VAL A 6 7.77 -8.54 11.75
C VAL A 6 8.05 -7.49 10.68
N TYR A 7 9.27 -6.95 10.65
CA TYR A 7 9.68 -5.99 9.63
C TYR A 7 9.76 -6.59 8.23
N CYS A 8 10.23 -7.83 8.10
CA CYS A 8 10.25 -8.54 6.82
C CYS A 8 8.83 -8.76 6.28
N VAL A 9 7.91 -9.27 7.12
CA VAL A 9 6.51 -9.50 6.73
C VAL A 9 5.81 -8.19 6.37
N PHE A 10 6.01 -7.15 7.17
CA PHE A 10 5.45 -5.83 6.90
C PHE A 10 5.98 -5.25 5.59
N SER A 11 7.28 -5.37 5.34
CA SER A 11 7.91 -4.87 4.11
C SER A 11 7.43 -5.61 2.86
N LEU A 12 7.18 -6.92 2.96
CA LEU A 12 6.57 -7.69 1.87
C LEU A 12 5.15 -7.19 1.58
N HIS A 13 4.33 -7.01 2.62
CA HIS A 13 2.97 -6.46 2.48
C HIS A 13 2.99 -5.06 1.85
N ASP A 14 3.86 -4.18 2.34
CA ASP A 14 3.97 -2.80 1.87
C ASP A 14 4.37 -2.74 0.39
N MET A 15 5.35 -3.57 -0.02
CA MET A 15 5.80 -3.69 -1.41
C MET A 15 4.75 -4.32 -2.32
N ALA A 16 4.04 -5.36 -1.86
CA ALA A 16 2.96 -5.97 -2.62
C ALA A 16 1.81 -4.97 -2.83
N TYR A 17 1.47 -4.19 -1.79
CA TYR A 17 0.49 -3.11 -1.92
C TYR A 17 0.93 -2.09 -2.97
N SER A 18 2.17 -1.59 -2.91
CA SER A 18 2.62 -0.53 -3.82
C SER A 18 2.60 -1.00 -5.26
N GLU A 19 3.01 -2.26 -5.50
CA GLU A 19 2.94 -2.87 -6.83
C GLU A 19 1.49 -2.97 -7.34
N ILE A 20 0.61 -3.60 -6.54
CA ILE A 20 -0.80 -3.79 -6.94
C ILE A 20 -1.46 -2.44 -7.21
N PHE A 21 -1.21 -1.45 -6.34
CA PHE A 21 -1.75 -0.11 -6.49
C PHE A 21 -1.25 0.57 -7.76
N SER A 22 0.05 0.51 -8.05
CA SER A 22 0.64 1.10 -9.26
C SER A 22 0.06 0.47 -10.52
N LEU A 23 0.03 -0.87 -10.59
CA LEU A 23 -0.51 -1.60 -11.74
C LEU A 23 -2.02 -1.34 -11.92
N TRP A 24 -2.78 -1.23 -10.83
CA TRP A 24 -4.20 -0.88 -10.89
C TRP A 24 -4.42 0.58 -11.33
N ALA A 25 -3.61 1.53 -10.84
CA ALA A 25 -3.70 2.93 -11.22
C ALA A 25 -3.42 3.14 -12.72
N GLU A 26 -2.40 2.44 -13.25
CA GLU A 26 -2.06 2.44 -14.69
C GLU A 26 -3.06 1.68 -15.56
N SER A 27 -3.83 0.76 -14.98
CA SER A 27 -4.78 -0.07 -15.74
C SER A 27 -5.84 0.79 -16.46
N PRO A 28 -6.29 0.40 -17.66
CA PRO A 28 -7.32 1.12 -18.39
C PRO A 28 -8.61 1.30 -17.57
N ARG A 29 -9.29 2.44 -17.74
CA ARG A 29 -10.59 2.72 -17.08
C ARG A 29 -11.65 1.63 -17.34
N LYS A 30 -11.56 0.92 -18.47
CA LYS A 30 -12.43 -0.23 -18.79
C LYS A 30 -12.30 -1.40 -17.81
N LEU A 31 -11.16 -1.53 -17.12
CA LEU A 31 -10.87 -2.53 -16.09
C LEU A 31 -10.99 -1.95 -14.67
N GLY A 32 -11.56 -0.74 -14.53
CA GLY A 32 -11.73 -0.07 -13.24
C GLY A 32 -10.48 0.64 -12.71
N GLY A 33 -9.41 0.76 -13.50
CA GLY A 33 -8.22 1.54 -13.17
C GLY A 33 -8.39 3.04 -13.46
N LEU A 34 -7.40 3.86 -13.08
CA LEU A 34 -7.46 5.32 -13.26
C LEU A 34 -7.08 5.75 -14.69
N GLY A 35 -6.29 4.92 -15.38
CA GLY A 35 -5.77 5.20 -16.72
C GLY A 35 -4.88 6.44 -16.73
N TYR A 36 -4.09 6.62 -15.67
CA TYR A 36 -3.18 7.74 -15.55
C TYR A 36 -2.04 7.66 -16.58
N THR A 37 -1.55 8.84 -16.99
CA THR A 37 -0.44 8.97 -17.94
C THR A 37 0.84 9.18 -17.13
N THR A 38 1.92 8.51 -17.51
CA THR A 38 3.18 8.40 -16.74
C THR A 38 3.85 9.75 -16.39
N GLY A 39 3.48 10.85 -17.05
CA GLY A 39 4.08 12.18 -16.85
C GLY A 39 3.50 12.97 -15.66
N ASP A 40 2.18 13.08 -15.56
CA ASP A 40 1.52 13.88 -14.51
C ASP A 40 1.58 13.17 -13.13
N ASP A 41 1.67 11.84 -13.13
CA ASP A 41 1.82 11.03 -11.91
C ASP A 41 3.18 11.21 -11.23
N GLY A 42 4.22 11.46 -12.03
CA GLY A 42 5.59 11.64 -11.53
C GLY A 42 5.71 12.86 -10.63
N GLU A 43 5.13 13.99 -11.02
CA GLU A 43 5.17 15.24 -10.25
C GLU A 43 4.42 15.10 -8.91
N VAL A 44 3.26 14.44 -8.91
CA VAL A 44 2.49 14.18 -7.68
C VAL A 44 3.27 13.26 -6.74
N LEU A 45 3.91 12.21 -7.28
CA LEU A 45 4.71 11.29 -6.50
C LEU A 45 5.96 11.97 -5.91
N GLU A 46 6.58 12.90 -6.65
CA GLU A 46 7.70 13.71 -6.17
C GLU A 46 7.28 14.61 -4.98
N ILE A 47 6.14 15.29 -5.08
CA ILE A 47 5.60 16.12 -4.00
C ILE A 47 5.30 15.27 -2.75
N ILE A 48 4.66 14.11 -2.93
CA ILE A 48 4.38 13.18 -1.83
C ILE A 48 5.68 12.67 -1.22
N GLY A 49 6.67 12.31 -2.03
CA GLY A 49 7.98 11.83 -1.59
C GLY A 49 8.74 12.89 -0.77
N PHE A 50 8.74 14.14 -1.22
CA PHE A 50 9.31 15.26 -0.47
C PHE A 50 8.56 15.49 0.85
N GLY A 51 7.23 15.47 0.82
CA GLY A 51 6.41 15.61 2.03
C GLY A 51 6.67 14.51 3.06
N LEU A 52 6.81 13.26 2.61
CA LEU A 52 7.20 12.12 3.45
C LEU A 52 8.57 12.34 4.07
N LEU A 53 9.55 12.81 3.29
CA LEU A 53 10.90 13.09 3.78
C LEU A 53 10.89 14.17 4.86
N VAL A 54 10.16 15.27 4.65
CA VAL A 54 10.02 16.34 5.64
C VAL A 54 9.35 15.83 6.91
N PHE A 55 8.26 15.06 6.78
CA PHE A 55 7.59 14.43 7.92
C PHE A 55 8.53 13.51 8.68
N GLN A 56 9.30 12.68 8.00
CA GLN A 56 10.15 11.68 8.61
C GLN A 56 11.36 12.31 9.34
N LEU A 57 11.90 13.41 8.81
CA LEU A 57 13.05 14.09 9.40
C LEU A 57 12.66 15.03 10.55
N LEU A 58 11.50 15.68 10.48
CA LEU A 58 11.13 16.74 11.42
C LEU A 58 10.00 16.33 12.37
N LEU A 59 8.90 15.81 11.83
CA LEU A 59 7.68 15.55 12.59
C LEU A 59 7.76 14.22 13.33
N TYR A 60 8.18 13.15 12.67
CA TYR A 60 8.26 11.83 13.28
C TYR A 60 9.13 11.81 14.54
N PRO A 61 10.34 12.39 14.59
CA PRO A 61 11.15 12.41 15.82
C PRO A 61 10.50 13.21 16.96
N CYS A 62 9.75 14.26 16.63
CA CYS A 62 8.99 15.03 17.64
C CYS A 62 7.90 14.16 18.27
N VAL A 63 7.10 13.49 17.44
CA VAL A 63 6.02 12.60 17.89
C VAL A 63 6.58 11.39 18.65
N GLU A 64 7.67 10.80 18.15
CA GLU A 64 8.36 9.66 18.77
C GLU A 64 8.91 10.01 20.15
N ARG A 65 9.46 11.22 20.34
CA ARG A 65 9.94 11.69 21.65
C ARG A 65 8.82 11.83 22.69
N ILE A 66 7.59 12.12 22.26
CA ILE A 66 6.44 12.32 23.14
C ILE A 66 5.75 10.98 23.47
N LEU A 67 5.50 10.15 22.45
CA LEU A 67 4.67 8.95 22.57
C LEU A 67 5.47 7.63 22.66
N GLY A 68 6.73 7.67 22.28
CA GLY A 68 7.58 6.50 22.09
C GLY A 68 7.32 5.77 20.76
N PRO A 69 8.32 5.06 20.22
CA PRO A 69 8.24 4.44 18.90
C PRO A 69 7.15 3.37 18.80
N ILE A 70 6.96 2.56 19.86
CA ILE A 70 5.96 1.49 19.88
C ILE A 70 4.54 2.05 19.78
N THR A 71 4.24 3.12 20.50
CA THR A 71 2.90 3.73 20.49
C THR A 71 2.60 4.34 19.13
N VAL A 72 3.57 5.04 18.53
CA VAL A 72 3.43 5.61 17.17
C VAL A 72 3.17 4.50 16.15
N GLY A 73 3.96 3.43 16.17
CA GLY A 73 3.76 2.29 15.28
C GLY A 73 2.40 1.60 15.47
N ARG A 74 1.93 1.48 16.72
CA ARG A 74 0.60 0.93 17.03
C ARG A 74 -0.53 1.81 16.52
N ILE A 75 -0.47 3.12 16.77
CA ILE A 75 -1.48 4.07 16.27
C ILE A 75 -1.50 4.01 14.74
N ALA A 76 -0.33 4.05 14.09
CA ALA A 76 -0.24 3.97 12.65
C ALA A 76 -0.83 2.66 12.09
N GLY A 77 -0.55 1.53 12.74
CA GLY A 77 -1.12 0.22 12.39
C GLY A 77 -2.64 0.12 12.63
N VAL A 78 -3.16 0.73 13.70
CA VAL A 78 -4.60 0.74 13.96
C VAL A 78 -5.34 1.61 12.96
N ILE A 79 -4.76 2.74 12.52
CA ILE A 79 -5.35 3.63 11.51
C ILE A 79 -5.26 3.01 10.11
N SER A 80 -4.22 2.23 9.81
CA SER A 80 -4.08 1.61 8.49
C SER A 80 -5.15 0.54 8.22
N ILE A 81 -5.67 -0.13 9.24
CA ILE A 81 -6.75 -1.14 9.10
C ILE A 81 -8.04 -0.56 8.51
N PRO A 82 -8.71 0.45 9.10
CA PRO A 82 -9.91 1.03 8.54
C PRO A 82 -9.63 1.76 7.22
N LEU A 83 -8.42 2.31 7.06
CA LEU A 83 -8.00 2.91 5.79
C LEU A 83 -8.02 1.86 4.67
N LEU A 84 -7.35 0.72 4.85
CA LEU A 84 -7.33 -0.39 3.88
C LEU A 84 -8.73 -0.99 3.67
N ALA A 85 -9.51 -1.12 4.74
CA ALA A 85 -10.89 -1.60 4.65
C ALA A 85 -11.81 -0.65 3.86
N SER A 86 -11.43 0.64 3.73
CA SER A 86 -12.21 1.61 2.96
C SER A 86 -11.96 1.54 1.44
N TYR A 87 -10.87 0.92 0.96
CA TYR A 87 -10.51 0.86 -0.46
C TYR A 87 -11.61 0.31 -1.38
N PRO A 88 -12.33 -0.76 -1.02
CA PRO A 88 -13.43 -1.25 -1.86
C PRO A 88 -14.59 -0.27 -1.97
N PHE A 89 -14.84 0.55 -0.94
CA PHE A 89 -15.85 1.60 -0.98
C PHE A 89 -15.37 2.80 -1.79
N ILE A 90 -14.07 3.14 -1.71
CA ILE A 90 -13.45 4.16 -2.57
C ILE A 90 -13.60 3.75 -4.03
N ALA A 91 -13.42 2.47 -4.35
CA ALA A 91 -13.59 1.92 -5.70
C ALA A 91 -15.04 2.00 -6.24
N MET A 92 -16.04 2.29 -5.40
CA MET A 92 -17.41 2.56 -5.85
C MET A 92 -17.60 4.00 -6.39
N LEU A 93 -16.65 4.90 -6.12
CA LEU A 93 -16.66 6.23 -6.74
C LEU A 93 -16.24 6.13 -8.21
N SER A 94 -16.66 7.12 -9.00
CA SER A 94 -16.28 7.22 -10.41
C SER A 94 -15.75 8.61 -10.75
N GLY A 95 -14.88 8.69 -11.75
CA GLY A 95 -14.35 9.95 -12.27
C GLY A 95 -13.46 10.69 -11.27
N LEU A 96 -13.57 12.02 -11.21
CA LEU A 96 -12.68 12.88 -10.40
C LEU A 96 -12.75 12.57 -8.90
N GLY A 97 -13.94 12.19 -8.40
CA GLY A 97 -14.10 11.82 -6.98
C GLY A 97 -13.26 10.60 -6.59
N LEU A 98 -13.22 9.58 -7.46
CA LEU A 98 -12.38 8.40 -7.26
C LEU A 98 -10.89 8.81 -7.20
N SER A 99 -10.42 9.54 -8.22
CA SER A 99 -9.03 10.00 -8.32
C SER A 99 -8.58 10.80 -7.10
N VAL A 100 -9.40 11.75 -6.61
CA VAL A 100 -9.05 12.57 -5.44
C VAL A 100 -9.01 11.73 -4.16
N VAL A 101 -10.06 10.95 -3.90
CA VAL A 101 -10.17 10.18 -2.64
C VAL A 101 -9.11 9.09 -2.58
N ILE A 102 -8.85 8.38 -3.68
CA ILE A 102 -7.84 7.32 -3.72
C ILE A 102 -6.42 7.89 -3.59
N SER A 103 -6.15 9.07 -4.17
CA SER A 103 -4.84 9.74 -4.02
C SER A 103 -4.59 10.18 -2.58
N LEU A 104 -5.62 10.73 -1.93
CA LEU A 104 -5.57 11.09 -0.52
C LEU A 104 -5.37 9.85 0.37
N ALA A 105 -6.15 8.78 0.14
CA ALA A 105 -6.04 7.54 0.89
C ALA A 105 -4.66 6.88 0.72
N SER A 106 -4.11 6.91 -0.49
CA SER A 106 -2.77 6.38 -0.80
C SER A 106 -1.67 7.19 -0.14
N THR A 107 -1.81 8.52 -0.14
CA THR A 107 -0.90 9.41 0.57
C THR A 107 -0.91 9.09 2.07
N ILE A 108 -2.09 9.07 2.71
CA ILE A 108 -2.20 8.73 4.14
C ILE A 108 -1.58 7.36 4.41
N LYS A 109 -1.86 6.36 3.57
CA LYS A 109 -1.28 5.01 3.70
C LYS A 109 0.25 5.06 3.70
N SER A 110 0.88 5.82 2.82
CA SER A 110 2.35 5.93 2.74
C SER A 110 2.95 6.52 4.02
N PHE A 111 2.36 7.58 4.58
CA PHE A 111 2.82 8.18 5.85
C PHE A 111 2.69 7.20 7.03
N LEU A 112 1.58 6.46 7.10
CA LEU A 112 1.38 5.43 8.13
C LEU A 112 2.37 4.28 7.97
N SER A 113 2.64 3.85 6.73
CA SER A 113 3.52 2.73 6.46
C SER A 113 4.98 3.05 6.80
N GLU A 114 5.46 4.23 6.43
CA GLU A 114 6.80 4.71 6.80
C GLU A 114 6.95 4.92 8.31
N SER A 115 5.88 5.35 8.99
CA SER A 115 5.88 5.46 10.46
C SER A 115 6.04 4.09 11.13
N ILE A 116 5.37 3.06 10.61
CA ILE A 116 5.49 1.67 11.11
C ILE A 116 6.90 1.13 10.83
N ALA A 117 7.40 1.32 9.61
CA ALA A 117 8.76 0.89 9.23
C ALA A 117 9.82 1.53 10.13
N THR A 118 9.69 2.83 10.41
CA THR A 118 10.61 3.54 11.30
C THR A 118 10.53 3.04 12.74
N CYS A 119 9.34 2.82 13.28
CA CYS A 119 9.15 2.19 14.58
C CYS A 119 9.89 0.84 14.65
N LEU A 120 9.72 -0.02 13.65
CA LEU A 120 10.36 -1.33 13.58
C LEU A 120 11.89 -1.21 13.47
N PHE A 121 12.39 -0.22 12.74
CA PHE A 121 13.82 0.08 12.65
C PHE A 121 14.40 0.53 13.99
N ILE A 122 13.71 1.41 14.73
CA ILE A 122 14.11 1.84 16.07
C ILE A 122 14.14 0.65 17.05
N LEU A 123 13.11 -0.21 17.00
CA LEU A 123 13.05 -1.39 17.87
C LEU A 123 14.18 -2.38 17.62
N GLN A 124 14.58 -2.58 16.37
CA GLN A 124 15.74 -3.40 16.04
C GLN A 124 17.05 -2.80 16.58
N ASN A 125 17.24 -1.48 16.39
CA ASN A 125 18.42 -0.78 16.91
C ASN A 125 18.48 -0.76 18.45
N ASN A 126 17.33 -0.75 19.13
CA ASN A 126 17.27 -0.83 20.59
C ASN A 126 17.53 -2.25 21.11
N ALA A 127 17.34 -3.28 20.29
CA ALA A 127 17.59 -4.67 20.65
C ALA A 127 19.05 -5.11 20.45
N VAL A 128 19.92 -4.22 19.96
CA VAL A 128 21.32 -4.53 19.61
C VAL A 128 22.27 -3.50 20.22
N ASP A 129 23.40 -3.98 20.74
CA ASP A 129 24.47 -3.14 21.28
C ASP A 129 25.05 -2.21 20.20
N ARG A 130 25.43 -0.99 20.61
CA ARG A 130 25.85 0.08 19.69
C ARG A 130 26.99 -0.32 18.75
N ASN A 131 27.91 -1.17 19.19
CA ASN A 131 29.05 -1.65 18.39
C ASN A 131 28.64 -2.62 17.26
N GLN A 132 27.50 -3.30 17.39
CA GLN A 132 27.02 -4.31 16.45
C GLN A 132 25.84 -3.84 15.60
N ARG A 133 25.31 -2.64 15.84
CA ARG A 133 24.17 -2.07 15.08
C ARG A 133 24.38 -2.08 13.58
N GLY A 134 25.60 -1.78 13.12
CA GLY A 134 25.93 -1.80 11.69
C GLY A 134 25.74 -3.19 11.07
N ALA A 135 26.32 -4.22 11.69
CA ALA A 135 26.20 -5.60 11.22
C ALA A 135 24.75 -6.11 11.33
N ALA A 136 24.07 -5.83 12.45
CA ALA A 136 22.68 -6.24 12.66
C ALA A 136 21.72 -5.56 11.66
N ASN A 137 21.88 -4.27 11.40
CA ASN A 137 21.09 -3.56 10.39
C ASN A 137 21.39 -4.10 9.00
N GLY A 138 22.65 -4.42 8.67
CA GLY A 138 23.00 -5.04 7.40
C GLY A 138 22.28 -6.38 7.19
N ILE A 139 22.28 -7.27 8.19
CA ILE A 139 21.57 -8.54 8.15
C ILE A 139 20.05 -8.32 8.03
N ALA A 140 19.49 -7.43 8.86
CA ALA A 140 18.06 -7.13 8.84
C ALA A 140 17.62 -6.55 7.49
N MET A 141 18.36 -5.59 6.93
CA MET A 141 18.06 -4.99 5.63
C MET A 141 18.22 -5.99 4.49
N THR A 142 19.15 -6.95 4.58
CA THR A 142 19.26 -8.03 3.61
C THR A 142 18.01 -8.91 3.63
N ALA A 143 17.56 -9.32 4.81
CA ALA A 143 16.33 -10.11 4.95
C ALA A 143 15.09 -9.34 4.45
N VAL A 144 14.96 -8.07 4.81
CA VAL A 144 13.88 -7.19 4.33
C VAL A 144 13.88 -7.08 2.82
N SER A 145 15.03 -6.87 2.19
CA SER A 145 15.15 -6.77 0.73
C SER A 145 14.76 -8.06 0.02
N LEU A 146 15.14 -9.23 0.57
CA LEU A 146 14.70 -10.53 0.03
C LEU A 146 13.17 -10.67 0.07
N PHE A 147 12.53 -10.23 1.15
CA PHE A 147 11.07 -10.23 1.28
C PHE A 147 10.40 -9.23 0.34
N LYS A 148 10.96 -8.02 0.22
CA LYS A 148 10.49 -7.01 -0.74
C LYS A 148 10.60 -7.50 -2.18
N ALA A 149 11.65 -8.26 -2.53
CA ALA A 149 11.82 -8.79 -3.88
C ALA A 149 10.68 -9.75 -4.31
N VAL A 150 10.01 -10.41 -3.37
CA VAL A 150 8.85 -11.27 -3.65
C VAL A 150 7.56 -10.46 -3.86
N GLY A 151 7.49 -9.25 -3.29
CA GLY A 151 6.33 -8.37 -3.33
C GLY A 151 5.77 -8.14 -4.74
N PRO A 152 6.59 -7.68 -5.71
CA PRO A 152 6.12 -7.43 -7.07
C PRO A 152 5.59 -8.69 -7.79
N ALA A 153 6.32 -9.81 -7.69
CA ALA A 153 5.92 -11.06 -8.31
C ALA A 153 4.59 -11.58 -7.74
N GLY A 154 4.42 -11.50 -6.41
CA GLY A 154 3.18 -11.87 -5.74
C GLY A 154 2.03 -10.93 -6.08
N GLY A 155 2.25 -9.62 -5.99
CA GLY A 155 1.24 -8.60 -6.26
C GLY A 155 0.74 -8.61 -7.71
N GLY A 156 1.66 -8.65 -8.69
CA GLY A 156 1.30 -8.73 -10.10
C GLY A 156 0.57 -10.02 -10.46
N SER A 157 0.95 -11.16 -9.88
CA SER A 157 0.24 -12.43 -10.07
C SER A 157 -1.18 -12.39 -9.50
N LEU A 158 -1.35 -11.80 -8.30
CA LEU A 158 -2.66 -11.65 -7.65
C LEU A 158 -3.59 -10.77 -8.48
N LEU A 159 -3.08 -9.62 -8.95
CA LEU A 159 -3.84 -8.69 -9.79
C LEU A 159 -4.20 -9.34 -11.13
N SER A 160 -3.26 -10.04 -11.78
CA SER A 160 -3.51 -10.76 -13.02
C SER A 160 -4.62 -11.81 -12.88
N TRP A 161 -4.63 -12.53 -11.74
CA TRP A 161 -5.70 -13.47 -11.42
C TRP A 161 -7.05 -12.77 -11.22
N ALA A 162 -7.08 -11.65 -10.49
CA ALA A 162 -8.29 -10.86 -10.28
C ALA A 162 -8.87 -10.31 -11.60
N LEU A 163 -8.02 -9.77 -12.47
CA LEU A 163 -8.43 -9.26 -13.80
C LEU A 163 -8.91 -10.38 -14.72
N LYS A 164 -8.28 -11.56 -14.67
CA LYS A 164 -8.74 -12.75 -15.41
C LYS A 164 -10.12 -13.20 -14.92
N GLY A 165 -10.39 -13.10 -13.62
CA GLY A 165 -11.71 -13.38 -13.03
C GLY A 165 -12.81 -12.43 -13.54
N GLN A 166 -12.49 -11.15 -13.76
CA GLN A 166 -13.45 -10.19 -14.34
C GLN A 166 -13.75 -10.46 -15.82
N ASN A 167 -12.74 -10.89 -16.60
CA ASN A 167 -12.91 -11.24 -18.02
C ASN A 167 -13.54 -12.63 -18.23
N ALA A 168 -13.47 -13.52 -17.24
CA ALA A 168 -14.06 -14.85 -17.26
C ALA A 168 -15.52 -14.86 -16.72
N ALA A 169 -16.32 -13.85 -17.10
CA ALA A 169 -17.74 -13.72 -16.77
C ALA A 169 -18.63 -14.76 -17.51
N SER A 170 -18.23 -16.04 -17.49
CA SER A 170 -18.96 -17.19 -18.04
C SER A 170 -18.84 -18.45 -17.16
N LEU A 171 -18.71 -18.32 -15.85
CA LEU A 171 -18.87 -19.44 -14.92
C LEU A 171 -19.92 -19.13 -13.82
N PRO A 172 -20.87 -20.05 -13.58
CA PRO A 172 -22.04 -19.79 -12.76
C PRO A 172 -21.72 -20.10 -11.30
N ASP A 173 -21.26 -19.12 -10.51
CA ASP A 173 -21.31 -19.21 -9.04
C ASP A 173 -21.26 -17.80 -8.42
N ARG A 174 -22.38 -17.08 -8.55
CA ARG A 174 -22.66 -15.82 -7.85
C ARG A 174 -23.00 -16.06 -6.38
N ILE A 175 -22.07 -16.58 -5.57
CA ILE A 175 -22.32 -16.78 -4.12
C ILE A 175 -21.31 -16.06 -3.21
N PHE A 176 -20.11 -15.69 -3.66
CA PHE A 176 -19.09 -15.11 -2.76
C PHE A 176 -18.67 -13.65 -2.98
N TYR A 177 -19.14 -12.97 -4.02
CA TYR A 177 -18.77 -11.57 -4.27
C TYR A 177 -19.98 -10.74 -4.69
N ASN A 178 -20.89 -10.46 -3.74
CA ASN A 178 -21.88 -9.41 -3.89
C ASN A 178 -21.25 -8.06 -3.49
N PHE A 179 -20.49 -7.46 -4.41
CA PHE A 179 -20.41 -6.00 -4.49
C PHE A 179 -21.62 -5.53 -5.31
N PRO A 180 -22.49 -4.67 -4.79
CA PRO A 180 -23.61 -4.15 -5.55
C PRO A 180 -23.07 -3.08 -6.49
N ILE A 181 -22.81 -3.45 -7.75
CA ILE A 181 -22.79 -2.49 -8.85
C ILE A 181 -24.02 -2.80 -9.69
N ASP A 182 -24.92 -1.83 -9.69
CA ASP A 182 -26.20 -1.81 -10.38
C ASP A 182 -25.97 -2.04 -11.88
N MET A 183 -26.23 -3.27 -12.35
CA MET A 183 -26.35 -3.58 -13.77
C MET A 183 -27.71 -3.08 -14.24
N ASN A 184 -27.81 -1.78 -14.50
CA ASN A 184 -28.96 -1.25 -15.22
C ASN A 184 -28.51 -0.41 -16.41
N GLN A 185 -28.11 -1.11 -17.47
CA GLN A 185 -28.22 -0.61 -18.83
C GLN A 185 -28.37 -1.81 -19.80
N PRO A 186 -29.60 -2.20 -20.15
CA PRO A 186 -29.81 -2.96 -21.37
C PRO A 186 -29.68 -1.98 -22.53
N ASP A 187 -28.81 -2.32 -23.49
CA ASP A 187 -28.84 -1.91 -24.91
C ASP A 187 -27.42 -1.68 -25.41
N LEU A 188 -26.78 -2.75 -25.91
CA LEU A 188 -25.81 -2.70 -27.02
C LEU A 188 -25.42 -4.12 -27.48
N LEU A 189 -26.42 -5.00 -27.59
CA LEU A 189 -26.37 -6.17 -28.48
C LEU A 189 -27.29 -5.88 -29.67
N MET A 190 -26.82 -5.05 -30.61
CA MET A 190 -27.15 -5.04 -32.05
C MET A 190 -26.70 -3.70 -32.67
N SER A 191 -25.46 -3.64 -33.15
CA SER A 191 -25.07 -3.09 -34.48
C SER A 191 -23.57 -3.22 -34.66
#